data_AF-A0A3M1VZR0-F1
#
_entry.id   AF-A0A3M1VZR0-F1
#
_cell.length_a   1.000
_cell.length_b   1.000
_cell.length_c   1.000
_cell.angle_alpha   90.00
_cell.angle_beta   90.00
_cell.angle_gamma   90.00
#
_symmetry.space_group_name_H-M   'P 1'
#
loop_
_entity.id
_entity.type
_entity.pdbx_description
1 polymer ?
#
loop_
_entity_poly.entity_id
_entity_poly.type
_entity_poly.pdbx_seq_one_letter_code
_entity_poly.pdbx_strand_id
1 'polypeptide(L)'
;MKTITIEVPDEVYEACQQMAAKYGRTVEECVLEFIVKYGPKPRPQLTEEESRAAWERLRKHAGAENLGSPTGADNERIDADLAKEYASTHEEKT
;
A
#
# COMPACT_ATOMS: atom_id res chain seq x y z
N MET A 1 -31.71 -18.40 3.53
CA MET A 1 -30.59 -17.61 4.09
C MET A 1 -29.31 -18.37 3.84
N LYS A 2 -28.22 -17.69 3.47
CA LYS A 2 -26.89 -18.32 3.36
C LYS A 2 -26.09 -17.94 4.61
N THR A 3 -25.58 -18.94 5.32
CA THR A 3 -24.72 -18.75 6.49
C THR A 3 -23.29 -19.07 6.06
N ILE A 4 -22.34 -18.22 6.46
CA ILE A 4 -20.91 -18.43 6.25
C ILE A 4 -20.21 -18.48 7.60
N THR A 5 -19.23 -19.36 7.73
CA THR A 5 -18.39 -19.48 8.91
C THR A 5 -17.00 -18.99 8.54
N ILE A 6 -16.45 -18.08 9.34
CA ILE A 6 -15.15 -17.43 9.08
C ILE A 6 -14.31 -17.60 10.32
N GLU A 7 -13.11 -18.13 10.16
CA GLU A 7 -12.11 -18.17 11.22
C GLU A 7 -11.33 -16.86 11.20
N VAL A 8 -11.28 -16.19 12.34
CA VAL A 8 -10.53 -14.94 12.53
C VAL A 8 -9.59 -15.11 13.72
N PRO A 9 -8.42 -14.45 13.73
CA PRO A 9 -7.56 -14.42 14.91
C PRO A 9 -8.31 -13.83 16.12
N ASP A 10 -8.04 -14.35 17.31
CA ASP A 10 -8.72 -13.94 18.55
C ASP A 10 -8.63 -12.42 18.79
N GLU A 11 -7.47 -11.83 18.53
CA GLU A 11 -7.23 -10.38 18.64
C GLU A 11 -8.19 -9.55 17.78
N VAL A 12 -8.50 -10.04 16.57
CA VAL A 12 -9.42 -9.39 15.64
C VAL A 12 -10.86 -9.54 16.12
N TYR A 13 -11.19 -10.72 16.66
CA TYR A 13 -12.52 -10.98 17.22
C TYR A 13 -12.80 -10.09 18.44
N GLU A 14 -11.83 -9.95 19.36
CA GLU A 14 -11.93 -9.07 20.53
C GLU A 14 -12.09 -7.60 20.13
N ALA A 15 -11.32 -7.12 19.15
CA ALA A 15 -11.47 -5.76 18.64
C ALA A 15 -12.87 -5.52 18.04
N CYS A 16 -13.41 -6.51 17.31
CA CYS A 16 -14.77 -6.45 16.77
C CYS A 16 -15.83 -6.47 17.88
N GLN A 17 -15.65 -7.24 18.95
CA GLN A 17 -16.53 -7.23 20.11
C GLN A 17 -16.57 -5.85 20.79
N GLN A 18 -15.41 -5.22 20.98
CA GLN A 18 -15.34 -3.88 21.58
C GLN A 18 -16.02 -2.83 20.69
N MET A 19 -15.83 -2.91 19.37
CA MET A 19 -16.54 -2.04 18.41
C MET A 19 -18.06 -2.27 18.44
N ALA A 20 -18.50 -3.52 18.44
CA ALA A 20 -19.92 -3.89 18.51
C ALA A 20 -20.58 -3.29 19.77
N ALA A 21 -19.95 -3.45 20.94
CA ALA A 21 -20.42 -2.89 22.20
C ALA A 21 -20.46 -1.35 22.19
N LYS A 22 -19.44 -0.71 21.61
CA LYS A 22 -19.31 0.75 21.57
C LYS A 22 -20.33 1.41 20.62
N TYR A 23 -20.63 0.77 19.49
CA TYR A 23 -21.48 1.34 18.44
C TYR A 23 -22.88 0.71 18.37
N GLY A 24 -23.21 -0.21 19.29
CA GLY A 24 -24.52 -0.88 19.34
C GLY A 24 -24.79 -1.77 18.11
N ARG A 25 -23.74 -2.35 17.53
CA ARG A 25 -23.80 -3.23 16.35
C ARG A 25 -23.58 -4.68 16.76
N THR A 26 -23.82 -5.63 15.86
CA THR A 26 -23.44 -7.02 16.13
C THR A 26 -21.97 -7.27 15.78
N VAL A 27 -21.37 -8.31 16.37
CA VAL A 27 -19.97 -8.67 16.11
C VAL A 27 -19.79 -9.11 14.65
N GLU A 28 -20.78 -9.80 14.10
CA GLU A 28 -20.79 -10.25 12.70
C GLU A 28 -20.76 -9.07 11.73
N GLU A 29 -21.51 -8.00 12.01
CA GLU A 29 -21.48 -6.78 11.19
C GLU A 29 -20.10 -6.12 11.23
N CYS A 30 -19.47 -6.04 12.41
CA CYS A 30 -18.12 -5.50 12.56
C CYS A 30 -17.06 -6.34 11.82
N VAL A 31 -17.14 -7.67 11.92
CA VAL A 31 -16.24 -8.59 11.21
C VAL A 31 -16.43 -8.46 9.69
N LEU A 32 -17.66 -8.41 9.20
CA LEU A 32 -17.95 -8.28 7.77
C LEU A 32 -17.44 -6.95 7.21
N GLU A 33 -17.67 -5.85 7.92
CA GLU A 33 -17.15 -4.52 7.55
C GLU A 33 -15.62 -4.53 7.49
N PHE A 34 -14.97 -5.17 8.48
CA PHE A 34 -13.52 -5.29 8.52
C PHE A 34 -12.97 -6.06 7.29
N ILE A 35 -13.58 -7.19 6.94
CA ILE A 35 -13.18 -7.99 5.77
C ILE A 35 -13.41 -7.21 4.47
N VAL A 36 -14.52 -6.51 4.32
CA VAL A 36 -14.79 -5.72 3.10
C VAL A 36 -13.79 -4.57 2.94
N LYS A 37 -13.40 -3.93 4.05
CA LYS A 37 -12.56 -2.73 4.03
C LYS A 37 -11.07 -3.06 3.94
N TYR A 38 -10.62 -4.08 4.66
CA TYR A 38 -9.20 -4.41 4.84
C TYR A 38 -8.84 -5.78 4.28
N GLY A 39 -9.81 -6.57 3.84
CA GLY A 39 -9.55 -7.84 3.19
C GLY A 39 -8.70 -7.66 1.93
N PRO A 40 -8.00 -8.72 1.52
CA PRO A 40 -7.17 -8.70 0.33
C PRO A 40 -8.01 -8.28 -0.87
N LYS A 41 -7.71 -7.11 -1.44
CA LYS A 41 -8.36 -6.66 -2.67
C LYS A 41 -7.90 -7.58 -3.79
N PRO A 42 -8.83 -8.10 -4.63
CA PRO A 42 -8.43 -8.84 -5.81
C PRO A 42 -7.52 -7.95 -6.65
N ARG A 43 -6.42 -8.53 -7.15
CA ARG A 43 -5.58 -7.81 -8.10
C ARG A 43 -6.45 -7.41 -9.30
N PRO A 44 -6.30 -6.19 -9.83
CA PRO A 44 -7.00 -5.82 -11.05
C PRO A 44 -6.66 -6.84 -12.13
N GLN A 45 -7.70 -7.40 -12.75
CA GLN A 45 -7.51 -8.28 -13.90
C GLN A 45 -7.17 -7.38 -15.08
N LEU A 46 -5.90 -7.41 -15.49
CA LEU A 46 -5.43 -6.65 -16.63
C LEU A 46 -5.71 -7.45 -17.91
N THR A 47 -6.19 -6.77 -18.93
CA THR A 47 -6.17 -7.29 -20.30
C THR A 47 -4.73 -7.47 -20.77
N GLU A 48 -4.52 -8.28 -21.81
CA GLU A 48 -3.18 -8.47 -22.40
C GLU A 48 -2.57 -7.14 -22.86
N GLU A 49 -3.40 -6.22 -23.36
CA GLU A 49 -2.98 -4.88 -23.80
C GLU A 49 -2.54 -4.01 -22.63
N GLU A 50 -3.30 -3.98 -21.53
CA GLU A 50 -2.94 -3.24 -20.32
C GLU A 50 -1.67 -3.81 -19.66
N SER A 51 -1.54 -5.13 -19.64
CA SER A 51 -0.36 -5.83 -19.12
C SER A 51 0.89 -5.46 -19.94
N ARG A 52 0.79 -5.51 -21.27
CA ARG A 52 1.89 -5.11 -22.18
C ARG A 52 2.26 -3.64 -22.00
N ALA A 53 1.28 -2.75 -21.97
CA ALA A 53 1.51 -1.32 -21.76
C ALA A 53 2.16 -1.02 -20.39
N ALA A 54 1.75 -1.73 -19.33
CA ALA A 54 2.37 -1.62 -18.02
C ALA A 54 3.83 -2.10 -18.05
N TRP A 55 4.09 -3.21 -18.74
CA TRP A 55 5.44 -3.73 -18.92
C TRP A 55 6.35 -2.78 -19.69
N GLU A 56 5.85 -2.18 -20.77
CA GLU A 56 6.60 -1.19 -21.54
C GLU A 56 6.96 0.05 -20.70
N ARG A 57 6.02 0.55 -19.87
CA ARG A 57 6.31 1.64 -18.93
C ARG A 57 7.39 1.26 -17.93
N LEU A 58 7.27 0.09 -17.32
CA LEU A 58 8.24 -0.40 -16.33
C LEU A 58 9.63 -0.58 -16.94
N ARG A 59 9.69 -1.13 -18.17
CA ARG A 59 10.95 -1.43 -18.85
C ARG A 59 11.77 -0.18 -19.20
N LYS A 60 11.14 1.00 -19.34
CA LYS A 60 11.86 2.28 -19.50
C LYS A 60 12.76 2.62 -18.31
N HIS A 61 12.43 2.10 -17.13
CA HIS A 61 13.19 2.30 -15.90
C HIS A 61 14.03 1.07 -15.53
N ALA A 62 13.97 0.01 -16.34
CA ALA A 62 14.75 -1.20 -16.14
C ALA A 62 16.09 -1.07 -16.87
N GLY A 63 17.18 -1.08 -16.11
CA GLY A 63 18.54 -0.97 -16.61
C GLY A 63 19.53 -1.11 -15.46
N ALA A 64 20.83 -1.05 -15.77
CA ALA A 64 21.88 -0.95 -14.77
C ALA A 64 22.44 0.47 -14.81
N GLU A 65 22.15 1.26 -13.79
CA GLU A 65 22.79 2.55 -13.58
C GLU A 65 24.00 2.37 -12.65
N ASN A 66 25.18 2.78 -13.13
CA ASN A 66 26.37 2.76 -12.31
C ASN A 66 26.48 4.10 -11.57
N LEU A 67 26.10 4.09 -10.30
CA LEU A 67 26.15 5.26 -9.42
C LEU A 67 27.54 5.51 -8.80
N GLY A 68 28.56 4.72 -9.19
CA GLY A 68 29.93 4.81 -8.66
C GLY A 68 30.07 4.42 -7.17
N SER A 69 28.97 4.03 -6.53
CA SER A 69 28.90 3.61 -5.14
C SER A 69 27.76 2.58 -4.93
N PRO A 70 27.79 1.78 -3.86
CA PRO A 70 26.71 0.83 -3.58
C PRO A 70 25.38 1.55 -3.38
N THR A 71 24.33 1.09 -4.06
CA THR A 71 22.94 1.45 -3.76
C THR A 71 22.46 0.65 -2.57
N GLY A 72 21.88 1.33 -1.58
CA GLY A 72 21.37 0.74 -0.35
C GLY A 72 20.27 1.61 0.23
N ALA A 73 19.55 1.09 1.22
CA ALA A 73 18.46 1.79 1.91
C ALA A 73 18.99 2.76 3.00
N ASP A 74 20.12 3.42 2.73
CA ASP A 74 20.70 4.41 3.64
C ASP A 74 19.92 5.73 3.49
N ASN A 75 18.92 5.89 4.35
CA ASN A 75 18.00 7.02 4.31
C ASN A 75 18.71 8.36 4.51
N GLU A 76 19.77 8.42 5.33
CA GLU A 76 20.49 9.68 5.58
C GLU A 76 21.19 10.19 4.31
N ARG A 77 21.77 9.28 3.53
CA ARG A 77 22.40 9.62 2.25
C ARG A 77 21.37 10.01 1.19
N ILE A 78 20.23 9.32 1.15
CA ILE A 78 19.10 9.66 0.26
C ILE A 78 18.59 11.07 0.57
N ASP A 79 18.40 11.40 1.85
CA ASP A 79 17.93 12.72 2.28
C ASP A 79 18.93 13.83 1.92
N ALA A 80 20.23 13.57 2.06
CA ALA A 80 21.27 14.53 1.67
C ALA A 80 21.33 14.78 0.16
N ASP A 81 21.20 13.72 -0.65
CA ASP A 81 21.13 13.83 -2.12
C ASP A 81 19.87 14.59 -2.56
N LEU A 82 18.72 14.30 -1.93
CA LEU A 82 17.46 14.98 -2.20
C LEU A 82 17.53 16.47 -1.81
N ALA A 83 18.09 16.78 -0.65
CA ALA A 83 18.30 18.16 -0.22
C ALA A 83 19.20 18.93 -1.19
N LYS A 84 20.26 18.30 -1.71
CA LYS A 84 21.17 18.92 -2.68
C LYS A 84 20.51 19.19 -4.03
N GLU A 85 19.73 18.25 -4.55
CA GLU A 85 19.00 18.40 -5.82
C GLU A 85 17.96 19.52 -5.74
N TYR A 86 17.20 19.56 -4.63
CA TYR A 86 16.11 20.52 -4.46
C TYR A 86 16.51 21.86 -3.85
N ALA A 87 17.70 21.99 -3.23
CA ALA A 87 18.21 23.27 -2.72
C ALA A 87 18.59 24.27 -3.83
N SER A 88 18.77 23.82 -5.08
CA SER A 88 19.24 24.67 -6.19
C SER A 88 18.14 25.23 -7.10
N THR A 89 16.85 24.91 -6.86
CA THR A 89 15.75 25.27 -7.79
C THR A 89 14.61 26.09 -7.16
N HIS A 90 14.82 26.74 -6.02
CA HIS A 90 13.91 27.77 -5.51
C HIS A 90 14.66 29.09 -5.25
N GLU A 91 15.15 29.74 -6.31
CA GLU A 91 15.09 31.19 -6.32
C GLU A 91 13.62 31.58 -6.49
N GLU A 92 12.98 31.93 -5.37
CA GLU A 92 11.67 32.57 -5.35
C GLU A 92 11.72 33.78 -6.28
N LYS A 93 11.08 33.66 -7.44
CA LYS A 93 10.80 34.80 -8.30
C LYS A 93 9.59 35.53 -7.71
N THR A 94 9.83 36.32 -6.67
CA THR A 94 8.92 37.40 -6.23
C THR A 94 8.81 38.50 -7.27
#